data_AF-A0A7C5NCI1-F1
#
_entry.id   AF-A0A7C5NCI1-F1
#
_cell.length_a   1.000
_cell.length_b   1.000
_cell.length_c   1.000
_cell.angle_alpha   90.00
_cell.angle_beta   90.00
_cell.angle_gamma   90.00
#
_symmetry.space_group_name_H-M   'P 1'
#
loop_
_entity.id
_entity.type
_entity.pdbx_description
1 polymer ?
#
loop_
_entity_poly.entity_id
_entity_poly.type
_entity_poly.pdbx_seq_one_letter_code
_entity_poly.pdbx_strand_id
1 'polypeptide(L)'
;MFSQGGLSLEQAPPISVVLRFFVTASIFGVLLGLFLLSSSLNLITSVQYSFDLVVIHILALGIMASFMLGAMFQMLPVLAGVVIKMPTKKAMIAHILLTIGIFLQIGAFYSANSILYLLTAIVLGGGLLHASTLMLKEIIKIKDHSSSSKGMLLALSSFVVVIALGIVMLLSLGGYINSYDFSQIREAHYSFALFGWVSLLIVSISFQVIE
;
A
#
# COMPACT_ATOMS: atom_id res chain seq x y z
N MET A 1 26.73 -7.47 -25.99
CA MET A 1 25.82 -6.90 -24.99
C MET A 1 24.64 -7.86 -24.86
N PHE A 2 24.37 -8.39 -23.66
CA PHE A 2 23.17 -9.21 -23.46
C PHE A 2 21.95 -8.37 -23.83
N SER A 3 21.05 -8.93 -24.64
CA SER A 3 19.76 -8.33 -24.96
C SER A 3 19.02 -8.05 -23.65
N GLN A 4 18.95 -6.78 -23.22
CA GLN A 4 18.32 -6.40 -21.96
C GLN A 4 16.78 -6.38 -22.07
N GLY A 5 16.14 -7.32 -22.76
CA GLY A 5 14.68 -7.57 -22.70
C GLY A 5 13.74 -6.35 -22.67
N GLY A 6 14.09 -5.22 -23.30
CA GLY A 6 13.31 -3.97 -23.21
C GLY A 6 13.37 -3.20 -21.88
N LEU A 7 14.25 -3.57 -20.96
CA LEU A 7 14.44 -2.93 -19.64
C LEU A 7 15.23 -1.62 -19.73
N SER A 8 14.75 -0.58 -19.07
CA SER A 8 15.43 0.72 -18.94
C SER A 8 16.18 0.82 -17.60
N LEU A 9 17.21 -0.02 -17.40
CA LEU A 9 17.93 -0.09 -16.11
C LEU A 9 18.56 1.24 -15.69
N GLU A 10 18.97 2.09 -16.64
CA GLU A 10 19.50 3.43 -16.39
C GLU A 10 18.47 4.39 -15.76
N GLN A 11 17.18 4.07 -15.86
CA GLN A 11 16.09 4.87 -15.27
C GLN A 11 15.76 4.44 -13.83
N ALA A 12 16.47 3.44 -13.28
CA ALA A 12 16.26 3.00 -11.91
C ALA A 12 16.50 4.15 -10.91
N PRO A 13 15.61 4.33 -9.91
CA PRO A 13 15.85 5.32 -8.87
C PRO A 13 17.06 4.93 -8.02
N PRO A 14 17.61 5.87 -7.22
CA PRO A 14 18.61 5.54 -6.21
C PRO A 14 18.12 4.39 -5.32
N ILE A 15 18.99 3.42 -5.02
CA ILE A 15 18.63 2.22 -4.25
C ILE A 15 17.96 2.53 -2.89
N SER A 16 18.32 3.66 -2.29
CA SER A 16 17.72 4.13 -1.03
C SER A 16 16.23 4.43 -1.13
N VAL A 17 15.68 4.65 -2.33
CA VAL A 17 14.24 4.79 -2.58
C VAL A 17 13.51 3.49 -2.30
N VAL A 18 14.06 2.36 -2.75
CA VAL A 18 13.43 1.04 -2.63
C VAL A 18 13.70 0.45 -1.26
N LEU A 19 14.96 0.50 -0.81
CA LEU A 19 15.40 -0.13 0.44
C LEU A 19 14.66 0.39 1.67
N ARG A 20 14.29 1.68 1.72
CA ARG A 20 13.54 2.21 2.88
C ARG A 20 12.22 1.47 3.11
N PHE A 21 11.52 1.14 2.03
CA PHE A 21 10.25 0.43 2.11
C PHE A 21 10.46 -1.04 2.42
N PHE A 22 11.48 -1.65 1.82
CA PHE A 22 11.78 -3.07 2.03
C PHE A 22 12.23 -3.35 3.46
N VAL A 23 13.07 -2.48 4.03
CA VAL A 23 13.46 -2.56 5.44
C VAL A 23 12.26 -2.38 6.35
N THR A 24 11.39 -1.40 6.08
CA THR A 24 10.14 -1.21 6.84
C THR A 24 9.22 -2.42 6.76
N ALA A 25 9.06 -3.01 5.57
CA ALA A 25 8.26 -4.21 5.40
C ALA A 25 8.80 -5.39 6.23
N SER A 26 10.11 -5.61 6.23
CA SER A 26 10.77 -6.63 7.05
C SER A 26 10.56 -6.37 8.56
N ILE A 27 10.69 -5.11 9.00
CA ILE A 27 10.43 -4.73 10.40
C ILE A 27 8.97 -5.02 10.76
N PHE A 28 8.00 -4.63 9.93
CA PHE A 28 6.59 -4.95 10.17
C PHE A 28 6.32 -6.46 10.15
N GLY A 29 7.07 -7.24 9.38
CA GLY A 29 7.04 -8.72 9.43
C GLY A 29 7.43 -9.27 10.80
N VAL A 30 8.53 -8.76 11.37
CA VAL A 30 8.95 -9.11 12.73
C VAL A 30 7.91 -8.67 13.76
N LEU A 31 7.40 -7.43 13.65
CA LEU A 31 6.38 -6.91 14.55
C LEU A 31 5.08 -7.72 14.50
N LEU A 32 4.66 -8.16 13.31
CA LEU A 32 3.49 -9.04 13.15
C LEU A 32 3.70 -10.37 13.87
N GLY A 33 4.87 -11.00 13.69
CA GLY A 33 5.21 -12.25 14.36
C GLY A 33 5.21 -12.11 15.88
N LEU A 34 5.83 -11.05 16.41
CA LEU A 34 5.83 -10.74 17.84
C LEU A 34 4.42 -10.49 18.38
N PHE A 35 3.59 -9.79 17.61
CA PHE A 35 2.21 -9.50 17.96
C PHE A 35 1.35 -10.77 18.05
N LEU A 36 1.44 -11.66 17.06
CA LEU A 36 0.76 -12.96 17.05
C LEU A 36 1.22 -13.85 18.21
N LEU A 37 2.54 -13.91 18.47
CA LEU A 37 3.09 -14.67 19.58
C LEU A 37 2.58 -14.14 20.93
N SER A 38 2.55 -12.82 21.11
CA SER A 38 2.06 -12.19 22.34
C SER A 38 0.59 -12.51 22.61
N SER A 39 -0.24 -12.56 21.57
CA SER A 39 -1.64 -13.02 21.69
C SER A 39 -1.74 -14.48 22.08
N SER A 40 -0.94 -15.37 21.47
CA SER A 40 -0.92 -16.81 21.80
C SER A 40 -0.50 -17.09 23.26
N LEU A 41 0.34 -16.22 23.83
CA LEU A 41 0.79 -16.28 25.21
C LEU A 41 -0.17 -15.57 26.20
N ASN A 42 -1.33 -15.12 25.73
CA ASN A 42 -2.31 -14.34 26.51
C ASN A 42 -1.74 -13.04 27.13
N LEU A 43 -0.71 -12.45 26.50
CA LEU A 43 -0.10 -11.19 26.97
C LEU A 43 -0.89 -9.95 26.55
N ILE A 44 -1.80 -10.08 25.59
CA ILE A 44 -2.64 -9.00 25.07
C ILE A 44 -4.10 -9.34 25.34
N THR A 45 -4.76 -8.53 26.17
CA THR A 45 -6.21 -8.58 26.36
C THR A 45 -6.87 -7.61 25.40
N SER A 46 -7.41 -8.11 24.28
CA SER A 46 -8.13 -7.29 23.31
C SER A 46 -9.38 -7.99 22.82
N VAL A 47 -10.41 -7.22 22.47
CA VAL A 47 -11.59 -7.75 21.78
C VAL A 47 -11.13 -8.40 20.47
N GLN A 48 -11.55 -9.64 20.21
CA GLN A 48 -11.15 -10.43 19.04
C GLN A 48 -11.24 -9.65 17.73
N TYR A 49 -12.31 -8.87 17.54
CA TYR A 49 -12.52 -8.05 16.36
C TYR A 49 -11.41 -7.00 16.13
N SER A 50 -10.93 -6.34 17.19
CA SER A 50 -9.83 -5.37 17.09
C SER A 50 -8.50 -6.07 16.78
N PHE A 51 -8.30 -7.29 17.29
CA PHE A 51 -7.10 -8.07 17.00
C PHE A 51 -7.00 -8.44 15.51
N ASP A 52 -8.06 -9.01 14.94
CA ASP A 52 -8.06 -9.44 13.53
C ASP A 52 -7.84 -8.25 12.58
N LEU A 53 -8.43 -7.09 12.88
CA LEU A 53 -8.21 -5.85 12.13
C LEU A 53 -6.75 -5.38 12.19
N VAL A 54 -6.11 -5.47 13.35
CA VAL A 54 -4.70 -5.08 13.50
C VAL A 54 -3.80 -6.04 12.73
N VAL A 55 -4.00 -7.36 12.87
CA VAL A 55 -3.22 -8.39 12.15
C VAL A 55 -3.30 -8.14 10.64
N ILE A 56 -4.52 -8.02 10.09
CA ILE A 56 -4.68 -7.92 8.65
C ILE A 56 -4.11 -6.61 8.09
N HIS A 57 -4.19 -5.50 8.84
CA HIS A 57 -3.63 -4.23 8.37
C HIS A 57 -2.12 -4.11 8.57
N ILE A 58 -1.52 -4.74 9.60
CA ILE A 58 -0.06 -4.87 9.68
C ILE A 58 0.44 -5.68 8.48
N LEU A 59 -0.21 -6.80 8.14
CA LEU A 59 0.15 -7.60 6.97
C LEU A 59 -0.04 -6.80 5.66
N ALA A 60 -1.24 -6.26 5.43
CA ALA A 60 -1.59 -5.62 4.17
C ALA A 60 -0.84 -4.30 3.94
N LEU A 61 -0.69 -3.45 4.97
CA LEU A 61 -0.07 -2.14 4.82
C LEU A 61 1.40 -2.15 5.24
N GLY A 62 1.69 -2.67 6.44
CA GLY A 62 3.04 -2.71 6.98
C GLY A 62 3.98 -3.53 6.11
N ILE A 63 3.55 -4.71 5.66
CA ILE A 63 4.36 -5.63 4.86
C ILE A 63 4.09 -5.45 3.37
N MET A 64 2.88 -5.78 2.91
CA MET A 64 2.59 -5.91 1.48
C MET A 64 2.66 -4.56 0.76
N ALA A 65 1.93 -3.53 1.24
CA ALA A 65 1.95 -2.22 0.61
C ALA A 65 3.34 -1.57 0.66
N SER A 66 4.11 -1.75 1.75
CA SER A 66 5.51 -1.30 1.81
C SER A 66 6.34 -1.93 0.68
N PHE A 67 6.39 -3.27 0.57
CA PHE A 67 7.13 -3.92 -0.51
C PHE A 67 6.65 -3.49 -1.90
N MET A 68 5.33 -3.47 -2.12
CA MET A 68 4.74 -3.17 -3.42
C MET A 68 4.97 -1.72 -3.84
N LEU A 69 4.83 -0.74 -2.93
CA LEU A 69 5.13 0.67 -3.24
C LEU A 69 6.62 0.88 -3.49
N GLY A 70 7.49 0.28 -2.68
CA GLY A 70 8.93 0.30 -2.91
C GLY A 70 9.30 -0.26 -4.27
N ALA A 71 8.72 -1.40 -4.65
CA ALA A 71 8.90 -2.01 -5.95
C ALA A 71 8.35 -1.14 -7.08
N MET A 72 7.19 -0.51 -6.91
CA MET A 72 6.60 0.37 -7.92
C MET A 72 7.45 1.61 -8.22
N PHE A 73 8.11 2.19 -7.22
CA PHE A 73 9.06 3.28 -7.46
C PHE A 73 10.22 2.89 -8.41
N GLN A 74 10.59 1.61 -8.47
CA GLN A 74 11.63 1.10 -9.37
C GLN A 74 11.07 0.55 -10.68
N MET A 75 10.04 -0.30 -10.59
CA MET A 75 9.53 -1.05 -11.74
C MET A 75 8.79 -0.15 -12.73
N LEU A 76 8.15 0.93 -12.28
CA LEU A 76 7.54 1.89 -13.21
C LEU A 76 8.58 2.54 -14.13
N PRO A 77 9.66 3.17 -13.62
CA PRO A 77 10.74 3.65 -14.49
C PRO A 77 11.38 2.56 -15.35
N VAL A 78 11.69 1.41 -14.77
CA VAL A 78 12.48 0.37 -15.46
C VAL A 78 11.67 -0.36 -16.53
N LEU A 79 10.41 -0.71 -16.26
CA LEU A 79 9.57 -1.53 -17.14
C LEU A 79 8.65 -0.70 -18.04
N ALA A 80 8.23 0.46 -17.57
CA ALA A 80 7.27 1.31 -18.27
C ALA A 80 7.90 2.60 -18.82
N GLY A 81 9.19 2.83 -18.57
CA GLY A 81 9.93 4.00 -19.08
C GLY A 81 9.45 5.33 -18.52
N VAL A 82 8.72 5.33 -17.39
CA VAL A 82 8.14 6.55 -16.84
C VAL A 82 9.09 7.27 -15.89
N VAL A 83 9.13 8.59 -15.97
CA VAL A 83 10.05 9.40 -15.15
C VAL A 83 9.34 9.93 -13.91
N ILE A 84 9.67 9.38 -12.74
CA ILE A 84 9.25 9.92 -11.45
C ILE A 84 10.22 11.04 -11.04
N LYS A 85 9.83 12.30 -11.25
CA LYS A 85 10.63 13.47 -10.81
C LYS A 85 10.82 13.48 -9.29
N MET A 86 12.05 13.73 -8.84
CA MET A 86 12.46 13.77 -7.42
C MET A 86 12.07 12.49 -6.65
N PRO A 87 12.50 11.30 -7.11
CA PRO A 87 12.01 10.02 -6.59
C PRO A 87 12.33 9.86 -5.11
N THR A 88 13.52 10.28 -4.65
CA THR A 88 13.93 10.23 -3.24
C THR A 88 13.01 11.01 -2.31
N LYS A 89 12.62 12.24 -2.69
CA LYS A 89 11.75 13.10 -1.86
C LYS A 89 10.33 12.53 -1.79
N LYS A 90 9.76 12.14 -2.93
CA LYS A 90 8.40 11.58 -3.01
C LYS A 90 8.29 10.27 -2.24
N ALA A 91 9.27 9.39 -2.42
CA ALA A 91 9.36 8.14 -1.67
C ALA A 91 9.49 8.38 -0.16
N MET A 92 10.27 9.39 0.26
CA MET A 92 10.38 9.77 1.67
C MET A 92 9.05 10.21 2.26
N ILE A 93 8.32 11.09 1.58
CA ILE A 93 7.01 11.59 2.05
C ILE A 93 6.03 10.43 2.16
N ALA A 94 5.92 9.60 1.11
CA ALA A 94 5.06 8.42 1.12
C ALA A 94 5.41 7.46 2.26
N HIS A 95 6.69 7.18 2.47
CA HIS A 95 7.19 6.27 3.50
C HIS A 95 6.92 6.76 4.92
N ILE A 96 7.17 8.03 5.20
CA ILE A 96 6.91 8.63 6.52
C ILE A 96 5.41 8.59 6.83
N LEU A 97 4.58 9.04 5.89
CA LEU A 97 3.13 9.06 6.07
C LEU A 97 2.53 7.66 6.20
N LEU A 98 3.02 6.69 5.42
CA LEU A 98 2.65 5.28 5.55
C LEU A 98 2.99 4.75 6.94
N THR A 99 4.24 4.92 7.38
CA THR A 99 4.73 4.36 8.64
C THR A 99 4.00 4.95 9.85
N ILE A 100 3.89 6.28 9.93
CA ILE A 100 3.16 6.96 10.99
C ILE A 100 1.67 6.59 10.94
N GLY A 101 1.10 6.56 9.73
CA GLY A 101 -0.29 6.21 9.49
C GLY A 101 -0.67 4.82 9.99
N ILE A 102 0.20 3.82 9.82
CA ILE A 102 -0.03 2.45 10.32
C ILE A 102 -0.10 2.44 11.85
N PHE A 103 0.81 3.13 12.54
CA PHE A 103 0.77 3.20 14.01
C PHE A 103 -0.49 3.92 14.52
N LEU A 104 -0.92 5.01 13.85
CA LEU A 104 -2.18 5.68 14.13
C LEU A 104 -3.37 4.73 13.95
N GLN A 105 -3.38 3.94 12.86
CA GLN A 105 -4.45 2.99 12.57
C GLN A 105 -4.56 1.90 13.64
N ILE A 106 -3.42 1.33 14.05
CA ILE A 106 -3.38 0.34 15.12
C ILE A 106 -3.93 0.94 16.41
N GLY A 107 -3.48 2.15 16.78
CA GLY A 107 -4.01 2.87 17.94
C GLY A 107 -5.51 3.13 17.86
N ALA A 108 -6.03 3.47 16.68
CA ALA A 108 -7.45 3.70 16.45
C ALA A 108 -8.29 2.43 16.66
N PHE A 109 -7.85 1.28 16.13
CA PHE A 109 -8.55 0.00 16.31
C PHE A 109 -8.59 -0.49 17.76
N TYR A 110 -7.53 -0.21 18.52
CA TYR A 110 -7.47 -0.58 19.94
C TYR A 110 -8.31 0.30 20.84
N SER A 111 -8.26 1.61 20.61
CA SER A 111 -8.90 2.59 21.49
C SER A 111 -10.32 2.96 21.06
N ALA A 112 -10.72 2.61 19.84
CA ALA A 112 -11.91 3.12 19.17
C ALA A 112 -12.01 4.66 19.21
N ASN A 113 -10.87 5.35 19.28
CA ASN A 113 -10.84 6.80 19.42
C ASN A 113 -11.14 7.50 18.09
N SER A 114 -12.18 8.33 18.09
CA SER A 114 -12.63 9.10 16.92
C SER A 114 -11.51 9.95 16.30
N ILE A 115 -10.72 10.66 17.11
CA ILE A 115 -9.61 11.51 16.62
C ILE A 115 -8.53 10.66 15.95
N LEU A 116 -8.18 9.49 16.50
CA LEU A 116 -7.20 8.60 15.87
C LEU A 116 -7.70 8.07 14.52
N TYR A 117 -8.99 7.77 14.38
CA TYR A 117 -9.56 7.42 13.08
C TYR A 117 -9.44 8.56 12.05
N LEU A 118 -9.72 9.80 12.46
CA LEU A 118 -9.55 10.97 11.59
C LEU A 118 -8.10 11.18 11.18
N LEU A 119 -7.17 11.15 12.15
CA LEU A 119 -5.75 11.30 11.88
C LEU A 119 -5.23 10.18 10.98
N THR A 120 -5.71 8.95 11.16
CA THR A 120 -5.39 7.83 10.27
C THR A 120 -5.88 8.12 8.85
N ALA A 121 -7.13 8.54 8.67
CA ALA A 121 -7.69 8.86 7.37
C ALA A 121 -6.88 9.95 6.64
N ILE A 122 -6.45 10.99 7.35
CA ILE A 122 -5.66 12.09 6.79
C ILE A 122 -4.22 11.66 6.49
N VAL A 123 -3.53 11.09 7.48
CA VAL A 123 -2.09 10.79 7.39
C VAL A 123 -1.84 9.57 6.51
N LEU A 124 -2.46 8.44 6.83
CA LEU A 124 -2.28 7.19 6.09
C LEU A 124 -2.95 7.29 4.71
N GLY A 125 -4.23 7.69 4.70
CA GLY A 125 -4.98 7.84 3.45
C GLY A 125 -4.33 8.87 2.52
N GLY A 126 -3.95 10.04 3.04
CA GLY A 126 -3.23 11.05 2.28
C GLY A 126 -1.85 10.58 1.79
N GLY A 127 -1.10 9.85 2.60
CA GLY A 127 0.20 9.29 2.21
C GLY A 127 0.09 8.25 1.08
N LEU A 128 -0.87 7.35 1.18
CA LEU A 128 -1.15 6.35 0.15
C LEU A 128 -1.73 6.98 -1.12
N LEU A 129 -2.61 7.98 -1.01
CA LEU A 129 -3.11 8.74 -2.16
C LEU A 129 -1.98 9.52 -2.84
N HIS A 130 -1.09 10.14 -2.08
CA HIS A 130 0.09 10.82 -2.62
C HIS A 130 0.91 9.85 -3.48
N ALA A 131 1.30 8.70 -2.93
CA ALA A 131 2.12 7.70 -3.61
C ALA A 131 1.41 7.07 -4.83
N SER A 132 0.14 6.72 -4.72
CA SER A 132 -0.61 6.10 -5.81
C SER A 132 -0.91 7.07 -6.93
N THR A 133 -1.38 8.28 -6.64
CA THR A 133 -1.74 9.27 -7.66
C THR A 133 -0.53 9.82 -8.41
N LEU A 134 0.62 9.99 -7.73
CA LEU A 134 1.85 10.42 -8.43
C LEU A 134 2.32 9.36 -9.44
N MET A 135 2.16 8.07 -9.13
CA MET A 135 2.53 6.97 -10.02
C MET A 135 1.51 6.82 -11.15
N LEU A 136 0.22 6.85 -10.79
CA LEU A 136 -0.90 6.74 -11.71
C LEU A 136 -0.86 7.85 -12.78
N LYS A 137 -0.55 9.08 -12.38
CA LYS A 137 -0.40 10.22 -13.29
C LYS A 137 0.67 9.97 -14.35
N GLU A 138 1.77 9.31 -14.03
CA GLU A 138 2.85 9.08 -14.99
C GLU A 138 2.55 7.89 -15.90
N ILE A 139 2.00 6.80 -15.35
CA ILE A 139 1.71 5.60 -16.14
C ILE A 139 0.54 5.79 -17.14
N ILE A 140 -0.46 6.62 -16.82
CA ILE A 140 -1.57 6.93 -17.76
C ILE A 140 -1.09 7.63 -19.04
N LYS A 141 0.06 8.32 -19.00
CA LYS A 141 0.60 9.07 -20.15
C LYS A 141 1.28 8.18 -21.18
N ILE A 142 1.52 6.91 -20.86
CA ILE A 142 2.17 5.97 -21.77
C ILE A 142 1.24 5.75 -22.97
N LYS A 143 1.79 5.87 -24.19
CA LYS A 143 1.03 5.59 -25.42
C LYS A 143 0.94 4.10 -25.69
N ASP A 144 2.09 3.42 -25.64
CA ASP A 144 2.22 2.01 -25.99
C ASP A 144 2.48 1.18 -24.74
N HIS A 145 1.39 0.68 -24.15
CA HIS A 145 1.48 -0.12 -22.94
C HIS A 145 1.86 -1.58 -23.23
N SER A 146 2.95 -2.06 -22.61
CA SER A 146 3.22 -3.50 -22.42
C SER A 146 2.19 -4.16 -21.50
N SER A 147 2.08 -5.49 -21.54
CA SER A 147 1.20 -6.25 -20.63
C SER A 147 1.46 -5.93 -19.16
N SER A 148 2.73 -5.82 -18.78
CA SER A 148 3.13 -5.42 -17.42
C SER A 148 2.69 -3.98 -17.10
N SER A 149 2.90 -3.01 -17.99
CA SER A 149 2.47 -1.63 -17.70
C SER A 149 0.92 -1.49 -17.61
N LYS A 150 0.15 -2.29 -18.36
CA LYS A 150 -1.33 -2.34 -18.23
C LYS A 150 -1.74 -2.90 -16.87
N GLY A 151 -1.10 -3.99 -16.45
CA GLY A 151 -1.35 -4.59 -15.14
C GLY A 151 -1.05 -3.63 -13.99
N MET A 152 0.07 -2.92 -14.04
CA MET A 152 0.42 -1.89 -13.06
C MET A 152 -0.58 -0.72 -13.04
N LEU A 153 -1.07 -0.28 -14.20
CA LEU A 153 -2.08 0.78 -14.30
C LEU A 153 -3.37 0.36 -13.60
N LEU A 154 -3.86 -0.84 -13.90
CA LEU A 154 -5.09 -1.37 -13.30
C LEU A 154 -4.91 -1.60 -11.79
N ALA A 155 -3.77 -2.12 -11.37
CA ALA A 155 -3.45 -2.31 -9.96
C ALA A 155 -3.44 -0.98 -9.19
N LEU A 156 -2.72 0.04 -9.69
CA LEU A 156 -2.69 1.37 -9.07
C LEU A 156 -4.09 2.02 -9.04
N SER A 157 -4.88 1.87 -10.10
CA SER A 157 -6.26 2.37 -10.15
C SER A 157 -7.12 1.70 -9.07
N SER A 158 -7.01 0.37 -8.94
CA SER A 158 -7.67 -0.38 -7.88
C SER A 158 -7.21 0.09 -6.50
N PHE A 159 -5.91 0.32 -6.31
CA PHE A 159 -5.38 0.77 -5.03
C PHE A 159 -5.93 2.14 -4.61
N VAL A 160 -6.13 3.07 -5.56
CA VAL A 160 -6.82 4.34 -5.28
C VAL A 160 -8.25 4.10 -4.76
N VAL A 161 -8.99 3.16 -5.36
CA VAL A 161 -10.34 2.78 -4.90
C VAL A 161 -10.29 2.19 -3.49
N VAL A 162 -9.34 1.27 -3.23
CA VAL A 162 -9.13 0.67 -1.89
C VAL A 162 -8.90 1.75 -0.85
N ILE A 163 -8.04 2.73 -1.14
CA ILE A 163 -7.73 3.83 -0.21
C ILE A 163 -8.96 4.71 0.02
N ALA A 164 -9.71 5.05 -1.03
CA ALA A 164 -10.92 5.86 -0.90
C ALA A 164 -11.98 5.16 -0.02
N LEU A 165 -12.23 3.87 -0.26
CA LEU A 165 -13.14 3.07 0.56
C LEU A 165 -12.64 2.95 2.00
N GLY A 166 -11.32 2.79 2.20
CA GLY A 166 -10.70 2.75 3.52
C GLY A 166 -10.88 4.06 4.29
N ILE A 167 -10.71 5.21 3.63
CA ILE A 167 -10.96 6.54 4.23
C ILE A 167 -12.43 6.66 4.65
N VAL A 168 -13.38 6.27 3.80
CA VAL A 168 -14.81 6.28 4.13
C VAL A 168 -15.09 5.42 5.37
N MET A 169 -14.54 4.21 5.44
CA MET A 169 -14.71 3.34 6.61
C MET A 169 -14.08 3.94 7.87
N LEU A 170 -12.87 4.51 7.80
CA LEU A 170 -12.22 5.16 8.93
C LEU A 170 -13.05 6.35 9.45
N LEU A 171 -13.56 7.20 8.56
CA LEU A 171 -14.41 8.32 8.95
C LEU A 171 -15.74 7.85 9.55
N SER A 172 -16.30 6.74 9.05
CA SER A 172 -17.52 6.16 9.63
C SER A 172 -17.28 5.55 11.00
N LEU A 173 -16.16 4.81 11.19
CA LEU A 173 -15.77 4.27 12.50
C LEU A 173 -15.46 5.39 13.50
N GLY A 174 -14.95 6.53 13.03
CA GLY A 174 -14.76 7.73 13.84
C GLY A 174 -16.03 8.54 14.11
N GLY A 175 -17.18 8.19 13.52
CA GLY A 175 -18.44 8.90 13.70
C GLY A 175 -18.56 10.23 12.95
N TYR A 176 -17.68 10.51 11.99
CA TYR A 176 -17.71 11.75 11.19
C TYR A 176 -18.69 11.69 10.02
N ILE A 177 -19.01 10.49 9.53
CA ILE A 177 -19.99 10.25 8.49
C ILE A 177 -20.86 9.05 8.85
N ASN A 178 -22.12 9.07 8.44
CA ASN A 178 -23.00 7.91 8.52
C ASN A 178 -22.86 7.10 7.24
N SER A 179 -22.49 5.82 7.36
CA SER A 179 -22.45 4.91 6.22
C SER A 179 -23.49 3.80 6.40
N TYR A 180 -24.66 3.99 5.77
CA TYR A 180 -25.74 2.99 5.77
C TYR A 180 -25.34 1.67 5.09
N ASP A 181 -24.34 1.72 4.20
CA ASP A 181 -23.83 0.58 3.43
C ASP A 181 -22.43 0.10 3.88
N PHE A 182 -22.09 0.22 5.17
CA PHE A 182 -20.75 -0.11 5.69
C PHE A 182 -20.30 -1.53 5.31
N SER A 183 -21.22 -2.51 5.32
CA SER A 183 -20.89 -3.91 4.98
C SER A 183 -20.48 -4.05 3.51
N GLN A 184 -21.19 -3.40 2.60
CA GLN A 184 -20.93 -3.42 1.16
C GLN A 184 -19.65 -2.67 0.83
N ILE A 185 -19.40 -1.54 1.50
CA ILE A 185 -18.13 -0.79 1.39
C ILE A 185 -16.95 -1.64 1.86
N ARG A 186 -17.10 -2.35 2.98
CA ARG A 186 -16.08 -3.28 3.48
C ARG A 186 -15.81 -4.42 2.49
N GLU A 187 -16.86 -4.97 1.89
CA GLU A 187 -16.74 -6.01 0.87
C GLU A 187 -16.00 -5.53 -0.38
N ALA A 188 -16.41 -4.37 -0.91
CA ALA A 188 -15.70 -3.74 -2.00
C ALA A 188 -14.22 -3.48 -1.63
N HIS A 189 -13.95 -2.98 -0.42
CA HIS A 189 -12.60 -2.66 0.02
C HIS A 189 -11.66 -3.87 -0.03
N TYR A 190 -12.05 -5.01 0.58
CA TYR A 190 -11.17 -6.18 0.56
C TYR A 190 -11.11 -6.84 -0.83
N SER A 191 -12.20 -6.81 -1.62
CA SER A 191 -12.19 -7.36 -2.98
C SER A 191 -11.27 -6.57 -3.93
N PHE A 192 -11.34 -5.23 -3.91
CA PHE A 192 -10.41 -4.39 -4.68
C PHE A 192 -8.97 -4.50 -4.14
N ALA A 193 -8.78 -4.70 -2.83
CA ALA A 193 -7.45 -4.88 -2.25
C ALA A 193 -6.79 -6.19 -2.69
N LEU A 194 -7.51 -7.30 -2.58
CA LEU A 194 -6.97 -8.62 -2.91
C LEU A 194 -6.86 -8.81 -4.42
N PHE A 195 -7.97 -8.71 -5.14
CA PHE A 195 -8.00 -9.05 -6.55
C PHE A 195 -7.46 -7.94 -7.43
N GLY A 196 -7.81 -6.69 -7.12
CA GLY A 196 -7.45 -5.56 -7.97
C GLY A 196 -6.05 -5.00 -7.69
N TRP A 197 -5.65 -4.83 -6.43
CA TRP A 197 -4.31 -4.31 -6.10
C TRP A 197 -3.27 -5.44 -6.05
N VAL A 198 -3.43 -6.38 -5.13
CA VAL A 198 -2.40 -7.40 -4.85
C VAL A 198 -2.23 -8.38 -6.01
N SER A 199 -3.30 -9.05 -6.44
CA SER A 199 -3.21 -10.10 -7.46
C SER A 199 -2.80 -9.53 -8.82
N LEU A 200 -3.44 -8.46 -9.29
CA LEU A 200 -3.05 -7.85 -10.58
C LEU A 200 -1.60 -7.38 -10.56
N LEU A 201 -1.11 -6.79 -9.47
CA LEU A 201 0.27 -6.33 -9.41
C LEU A 201 1.26 -7.50 -9.44
N ILE A 202 0.99 -8.58 -8.72
CA ILE A 202 1.82 -9.80 -8.74
C ILE A 202 1.85 -10.41 -10.14
N VAL A 203 0.70 -10.61 -10.77
CA VAL A 203 0.59 -11.17 -12.14
C VAL A 203 1.30 -10.25 -13.14
N SER A 204 1.12 -8.94 -13.00
CA SER A 204 1.75 -7.94 -13.86
C SER A 204 3.28 -8.02 -13.82
N ILE A 205 3.86 -8.25 -12.65
CA ILE A 205 5.31 -8.33 -12.47
C ILE A 205 5.84 -9.73 -12.79
N SER A 206 5.04 -10.79 -12.60
CA SER A 206 5.49 -12.16 -12.87
C SER A 206 5.85 -12.39 -14.33
N PHE A 207 5.20 -11.71 -15.27
CA PHE A 207 5.58 -11.77 -16.69
C PHE A 207 7.05 -11.39 -16.90
N GLN A 208 7.57 -10.44 -16.14
CA GLN A 208 8.98 -10.00 -16.25
C GLN A 208 9.99 -11.01 -15.69
N VAL A 209 9.55 -11.94 -14.85
CA VAL A 209 10.41 -12.96 -14.23
C VAL A 209 10.39 -14.27 -15.02
N ILE A 210 9.28 -14.55 -15.70
CA ILE A 210 9.04 -15.79 -16.43
C ILE A 210 9.48 -15.68 -17.91
N GLU A 211 9.39 -14.49 -18.51
CA GLU A 211 9.88 -14.17 -19.86
C GLU A 211 11.40 -13.90 -19.87
#